data_AF-A0A7V1FZD2-F1
#
_entry.id   AF-A0A7V1FZD2-F1
#
_cell.length_a   1.000
_cell.length_b   1.000
_cell.length_c   1.000
_cell.angle_alpha   90.00
_cell.angle_beta   90.00
_cell.angle_gamma   90.00
#
_symmetry.space_group_name_H-M   'P 1'
#
loop_
_entity.id
_entity.type
_entity.pdbx_description
1 polymer ?
#
loop_
_entity_poly.entity_id
_entity_poly.type
_entity_poly.pdbx_seq_one_letter_code
_entity_poly.pdbx_strand_id
1 'polypeptide(L)'
;MMRLVICVFVLTTGALCALAVSTKSPAKPAPETDVITVFLTGNELGQLQPCGCSGGQLGGLDRRSALLAGVPVQRRLIVDTGLLVEEA
;
A
#
# COMPACT_ATOMS: atom_id res chain seq x y z
N MET A 1 20.59 51.06 -29.31
CA MET A 1 19.20 51.17 -28.83
C MET A 1 18.45 49.85 -28.86
N MET A 2 18.44 49.08 -29.95
CA MET A 2 17.67 47.82 -30.07
C MET A 2 18.00 46.73 -29.03
N ARG A 3 19.27 46.62 -28.61
CA ARG A 3 19.70 45.65 -27.57
C ARG A 3 19.17 45.96 -26.17
N LEU A 4 18.92 47.23 -25.86
CA LEU A 4 18.48 47.68 -24.54
C LEU A 4 16.98 47.41 -24.33
N VAL A 5 16.19 47.49 -25.41
CA VAL A 5 14.76 47.17 -25.43
C VAL A 5 14.51 45.66 -25.21
N ILE A 6 15.36 44.81 -25.80
CA ILE A 6 15.26 43.35 -25.66
C ILE A 6 15.51 42.92 -24.21
N CYS A 7 16.53 43.48 -23.55
CA CYS A 7 16.83 43.16 -22.14
C CYS A 7 15.67 43.54 -21.20
N VAL A 8 15.05 44.71 -21.41
CA VAL A 8 13.92 45.16 -20.59
C VAL A 8 12.70 44.24 -20.77
N PHE A 9 12.43 43.77 -21.99
CA PHE A 9 11.31 42.88 -22.27
C PHE A 9 11.47 41.49 -21.63
N VAL A 10 12.69 40.95 -21.60
CA VAL A 10 12.99 39.64 -20.99
C VAL A 10 12.90 39.71 -19.46
N LEU A 11 13.34 40.81 -18.86
CA LEU A 11 13.27 41.02 -17.41
C LEU A 11 11.83 41.16 -16.89
N THR A 12 10.95 41.82 -17.65
CA THR A 12 9.55 42.03 -17.24
C THR A 12 8.70 40.77 -17.39
N THR A 13 8.94 39.93 -18.41
CA THR A 13 8.22 38.65 -18.57
C THR A 13 8.65 37.60 -17.54
N GLY A 14 9.93 37.56 -17.16
CA GLY A 14 10.41 36.63 -16.12
C GLY A 14 9.84 36.94 -14.73
N ALA A 15 9.71 38.23 -14.39
CA ALA A 15 9.19 38.66 -13.09
C ALA A 15 7.69 38.34 -12.88
N LEU A 16 6.91 38.34 -13.97
CA LEU A 16 5.46 38.05 -13.90
C LEU A 16 5.17 36.57 -13.64
N CYS A 17 6.05 35.65 -14.08
CA CYS A 17 5.87 34.21 -13.86
C CYS A 17 6.24 33.77 -12.43
N ALA A 18 7.13 34.48 -11.74
CA ALA A 18 7.54 34.12 -10.37
C ALA A 18 6.45 34.39 -9.32
N LEU A 19 5.57 35.36 -9.56
CA LEU A 19 4.49 35.73 -8.64
C LEU A 19 3.25 34.81 -8.74
N ALA A 20 3.16 34.00 -9.79
CA ALA A 20 2.07 33.04 -9.98
C ALA A 20 2.31 31.68 -9.30
N VAL A 21 3.40 31.53 -8.54
CA VAL A 21 3.62 30.35 -7.68
C VAL A 21 2.63 30.42 -6.53
N SER A 22 1.47 29.83 -6.82
CA SER A 22 0.34 29.60 -5.94
C SER A 22 0.81 29.14 -4.57
N THR A 23 0.45 29.92 -3.55
CA THR A 23 0.53 29.60 -2.14
C THR A 23 -0.45 28.48 -1.81
N LYS A 24 -0.21 27.27 -2.34
CA LYS A 24 -0.92 26.08 -1.91
C LYS A 24 -0.39 25.75 -0.51
N SER A 25 -1.10 26.28 0.49
CA SER A 25 -0.86 25.96 1.90
C SER A 25 -0.76 24.43 2.03
N PRO A 26 0.30 23.90 2.66
CA PRO A 26 0.41 22.47 2.86
C PRO A 26 -0.80 22.02 3.67
N ALA A 27 -1.66 21.20 3.05
CA ALA A 27 -2.82 20.66 3.73
C ALA A 27 -2.33 19.91 4.97
N LYS A 28 -2.93 20.20 6.12
CA LYS A 28 -2.65 19.48 7.35
C LYS A 28 -2.84 17.98 7.08
N PRO A 29 -1.87 17.10 7.39
CA PRO A 29 -2.06 15.68 7.26
C PRO A 29 -3.32 15.28 8.02
N ALA A 30 -4.22 14.56 7.35
CA ALA A 30 -5.36 13.97 8.03
C ALA A 30 -4.83 13.08 9.17
N PRO A 31 -5.51 13.02 10.33
CA PRO A 31 -5.13 12.06 11.36
C PRO A 31 -5.15 10.66 10.74
N GLU A 32 -4.07 9.89 10.92
CA GLU A 32 -4.08 8.48 10.54
C GLU A 32 -5.24 7.81 11.28
N THR A 33 -6.27 7.39 10.55
CA THR A 33 -7.27 6.51 11.11
C THR A 33 -6.61 5.19 11.46
N ASP A 34 -6.86 4.67 12.66
CA ASP A 34 -6.38 3.35 13.04
C ASP A 34 -7.02 2.30 12.12
N VAL A 35 -6.18 1.68 11.27
CA VAL A 35 -6.59 0.60 10.36
C VAL A 35 -6.09 -0.73 10.92
N ILE A 36 -6.98 -1.71 10.97
CA ILE A 36 -6.68 -3.11 11.28
C ILE A 36 -6.97 -3.96 10.05
N THR A 37 -6.06 -4.84 9.68
CA THR A 37 -6.30 -5.88 8.66
C THR A 37 -6.87 -7.13 9.30
N VAL A 38 -8.00 -7.61 8.79
CA VAL A 38 -8.60 -8.87 9.24
C VAL A 38 -8.32 -9.96 8.20
N PHE A 39 -7.64 -11.02 8.63
CA PHE A 39 -7.45 -12.24 7.84
C PHE A 39 -8.50 -13.26 8.26
N LEU A 40 -9.28 -13.76 7.30
CA LEU A 40 -10.21 -14.86 7.50
C LEU A 40 -9.61 -16.12 6.86
N THR A 41 -9.55 -17.21 7.61
CA THR A 41 -8.98 -18.51 7.20
C THR A 41 -9.91 -19.62 7.68
N GLY A 42 -9.90 -20.79 7.05
CA GLY A 42 -10.76 -21.91 7.44
C GLY A 42 -10.89 -22.90 6.29
N ASN A 43 -11.65 -23.98 6.52
CA ASN A 43 -11.76 -25.12 5.59
C ASN A 43 -10.39 -25.70 5.22
N GLU A 44 -9.50 -25.78 6.21
CA GLU A 44 -8.15 -26.32 6.00
C GLU A 44 -8.18 -27.86 5.85
N LEU A 45 -9.18 -28.55 6.42
CA LEU A 45 -9.43 -30.00 6.26
C LEU A 45 -8.17 -30.87 6.47
N GLY A 46 -7.28 -30.47 7.39
CA GLY A 46 -6.02 -31.16 7.64
C GLY A 46 -4.90 -30.95 6.60
N GLN A 47 -5.07 -30.03 5.64
CA GLN A 47 -4.07 -29.71 4.60
C GLN A 47 -2.92 -28.86 5.15
N LEU A 48 -2.03 -29.50 5.93
CA LEU A 48 -0.86 -28.84 6.51
C LEU A 48 0.16 -28.39 5.46
N GLN A 49 0.27 -29.14 4.38
CA GLN A 49 1.17 -28.90 3.25
C GLN A 49 0.37 -28.71 1.95
N PRO A 50 0.95 -28.09 0.92
CA PRO A 50 0.34 -28.07 -0.40
C PRO A 50 0.11 -29.50 -0.92
N CYS A 51 -1.02 -29.73 -1.59
CA CYS A 51 -1.35 -31.04 -2.14
C CYS A 51 -0.82 -31.19 -3.59
N GLY A 52 -0.10 -32.30 -3.85
CA GLY A 52 0.35 -32.67 -5.19
C GLY A 52 1.87 -32.88 -5.33
N CYS A 53 2.30 -33.30 -6.52
CA CYS A 53 3.70 -33.67 -6.81
C CYS A 53 4.43 -32.69 -7.75
N SER A 54 3.80 -31.56 -8.09
CA SER A 54 4.28 -30.63 -9.12
C SER A 54 4.72 -29.28 -8.52
N GLY A 55 5.49 -28.50 -9.27
CA GLY A 55 5.77 -27.11 -8.92
C GLY A 55 4.52 -26.22 -9.00
N GLY A 56 4.51 -25.11 -8.25
CA GLY A 56 3.44 -24.10 -8.31
C GLY A 56 2.16 -24.45 -7.54
N GLN A 57 2.20 -25.46 -6.64
CA GLN A 57 1.07 -25.79 -5.78
C GLN A 57 0.65 -24.59 -4.92
N LEU A 58 -0.66 -24.44 -4.71
CA LEU A 58 -1.25 -23.41 -3.86
C LEU A 58 -1.60 -23.99 -2.49
N GLY A 59 -1.78 -23.12 -1.50
CA GLY A 59 -2.17 -23.54 -0.15
C GLY A 59 -1.03 -24.13 0.67
N GLY A 60 -1.39 -24.92 1.68
CA GLY A 60 -0.49 -25.36 2.74
C GLY A 60 -0.49 -24.37 3.91
N LEU A 61 -0.78 -24.89 5.10
CA LEU A 61 -0.80 -24.11 6.34
C LEU A 61 0.57 -23.48 6.64
N ASP A 62 1.65 -24.16 6.26
CA ASP A 62 3.03 -23.70 6.37
C ASP A 62 3.28 -22.38 5.61
N ARG A 63 2.70 -22.24 4.41
CA ARG A 63 2.85 -21.06 3.55
C ARG A 63 2.03 -19.86 3.99
N ARG A 64 1.00 -20.06 4.84
CA ARG A 64 0.15 -18.99 5.37
C ARG A 64 0.97 -17.93 6.12
N SER A 65 2.04 -18.35 6.80
CA SER A 65 2.95 -17.46 7.53
C SER A 65 3.51 -16.32 6.67
N ALA A 66 3.81 -16.59 5.39
CA ALA A 66 4.36 -15.61 4.46
C ALA A 66 3.36 -14.49 4.13
N LEU A 67 2.08 -14.82 3.99
CA LEU A 67 1.01 -13.84 3.77
C LEU A 67 0.77 -13.01 5.03
N LEU A 68 0.71 -13.65 6.19
CA LEU A 68 0.46 -12.97 7.47
C LEU A 68 1.60 -12.00 7.82
N ALA A 69 2.85 -12.37 7.54
CA ALA A 69 4.04 -11.56 7.82
C ALA A 69 4.05 -10.19 7.09
N GLY A 70 3.24 -10.02 6.04
CA GLY A 70 3.09 -8.73 5.35
C GLY A 70 2.39 -7.65 6.19
N VAL A 71 1.73 -8.02 7.30
CA VAL A 71 1.07 -7.07 8.21
C VAL A 71 1.67 -7.17 9.63
N PRO A 72 2.03 -6.05 10.28
CA PRO A 72 2.49 -6.04 11.66
C PRO A 72 1.49 -6.67 12.62
N VAL A 73 1.99 -7.37 13.64
CA VAL A 73 1.15 -8.07 14.63
C VAL A 73 0.17 -7.13 15.33
N GLN A 74 0.58 -5.89 15.58
CA GLN A 74 -0.23 -4.87 16.27
C GLN A 74 -1.37 -4.32 15.40
N ARG A 75 -1.34 -4.57 14.08
CA ARG A 75 -2.32 -4.07 13.10
C ARG A 75 -3.05 -5.20 12.37
N ARG A 76 -3.03 -6.42 12.90
CA ARG A 76 -3.74 -7.56 12.30
C ARG A 76 -4.58 -8.35 13.30
N LEU A 77 -5.70 -8.85 12.82
CA LEU A 77 -6.51 -9.88 13.46
C LEU A 77 -6.59 -11.09 12.52
N ILE A 78 -6.42 -12.29 13.06
CA ILE A 78 -6.55 -13.55 12.32
C ILE A 78 -7.74 -14.30 12.92
N VAL A 79 -8.72 -14.65 12.09
CA VAL A 79 -9.92 -15.38 12.49
C VAL A 79 -9.97 -16.69 11.73
N ASP A 80 -9.99 -17.80 12.46
CA ASP A 80 -10.27 -19.13 11.93
C ASP A 80 -11.79 -19.36 11.91
N THR A 81 -12.33 -19.74 10.76
CA THR A 81 -13.77 -19.94 10.53
C THR A 81 -14.19 -21.40 10.71
N GLY A 82 -13.32 -22.27 11.20
CA GLY A 82 -13.58 -23.68 11.45
C GLY A 82 -13.12 -24.62 10.33
N LEU A 83 -13.42 -25.92 10.52
CA LEU A 83 -13.03 -27.02 9.63
C LEU A 83 -11.50 -27.11 9.44
N LEU A 84 -10.76 -26.96 10.54
CA LEU A 84 -9.31 -27.12 10.56
C LEU A 84 -8.87 -28.56 10.26
N VAL A 85 -9.65 -29.54 10.74
CA VAL A 85 -9.48 -30.98 10.49
C VAL A 85 -10.78 -31.52 9.90
N GLU A 86 -10.65 -32.53 9.04
CA GLU A 86 -11.80 -33.26 8.50
C GLU A 86 -12.41 -34.17 9.58
N GLU A 87 -13.74 -34.28 9.60
CA GLU A 87 -14.43 -35.26 10.46
C GLU A 87 -14.24 -36.66 9.87
N ALA A 88 -13.81 -37.61 10.71
CA ALA A 88 -13.47 -38.98 10.33
C ALA A 88 -14.69 -39.89 10.15
#